data_AF-A0A527H6Q8-F1
#
_entry.id   AF-A0A527H6Q8-F1
#
_cell.length_a   1.000
_cell.length_b   1.000
_cell.length_c   1.000
_cell.angle_alpha   90.00
_cell.angle_beta   90.00
_cell.angle_gamma   90.00
#
_symmetry.space_group_name_H-M   'P 1'
#
loop_
_entity.id
_entity.type
_entity.pdbx_description
1 polymer ?
#
loop_
_entity_poly.entity_id
_entity_poly.type
_entity_poly.pdbx_seq_one_letter_code
_entity_poly.pdbx_strand_id
1 'polypeptide(L)'
;VDWGAQPDALDGASHSTGKLVHKGPNNQPESGIWVCTPGRWRLSIPRDELCHFVAGRATYRSDVGEVIEVSKGTVVFPSSRKR
;
A
#
# COMPACT_ATOMS: atom_id res chain seq x y z
N VAL A 1 6.77 -10.39 -9.02
CA VAL A 1 7.33 -9.03 -9.12
C VAL A 1 7.93 -8.72 -7.77
N ASP A 2 9.21 -8.39 -7.78
CA ASP A 2 9.88 -7.85 -6.61
C ASP A 2 9.91 -6.32 -6.77
N TRP A 3 9.26 -5.61 -5.86
CA TRP A 3 9.24 -4.15 -5.84
C TRP A 3 10.28 -3.57 -4.88
N GLY A 4 11.01 -4.42 -4.15
CA GLY A 4 12.12 -4.01 -3.31
C GLY A 4 11.71 -3.46 -1.95
N ALA A 5 12.70 -2.89 -1.27
CA ALA A 5 12.53 -2.21 0.00
C ALA A 5 11.82 -0.86 -0.19
N GLN A 6 10.98 -0.50 0.78
CA GLN A 6 10.35 0.81 0.85
C GLN A 6 11.43 1.88 1.10
N PRO A 7 11.48 2.95 0.29
CA PRO A 7 12.43 4.03 0.51
C PRO A 7 12.10 4.80 1.79
N ASP A 8 13.10 5.48 2.36
CA ASP A 8 12.94 6.42 3.48
C ASP A 8 12.22 5.80 4.70
N ALA A 9 12.58 4.55 5.03
CA ALA A 9 12.00 3.85 6.16
C ALA A 9 12.25 4.60 7.48
N LEU A 10 11.19 4.77 8.25
CA LEU A 10 11.20 5.38 9.58
C LEU A 10 11.46 4.35 10.68
N ASP A 11 11.11 3.09 10.45
CA ASP A 11 11.37 1.96 11.33
C ASP A 11 11.30 0.64 10.55
N GLY A 12 12.20 -0.31 10.82
CA GLY A 12 12.36 -1.53 10.03
C GLY A 12 12.73 -1.30 8.56
N ALA A 13 12.75 -2.39 7.78
CA ALA A 13 13.02 -2.36 6.33
C ALA A 13 11.94 -3.19 5.62
N SER A 14 10.77 -2.57 5.45
CA SER A 14 9.66 -3.20 4.75
C SER A 14 10.01 -3.45 3.29
N HIS A 15 9.66 -4.62 2.80
CA HIS A 15 9.98 -5.09 1.47
C HIS A 15 8.72 -5.64 0.80
N SER A 16 8.43 -5.17 -0.41
CA SER A 16 7.20 -5.50 -1.13
C SER A 16 7.45 -6.49 -2.27
N THR A 17 6.65 -7.55 -2.32
CA THR A 17 6.65 -8.52 -3.42
C THR A 17 5.22 -8.89 -3.79
N GLY A 18 5.02 -9.43 -4.99
CA GLY A 18 3.69 -9.92 -5.38
C GLY A 18 3.56 -10.28 -6.85
N LYS A 19 2.32 -10.26 -7.33
CA LYS A 19 1.95 -10.65 -8.69
C LYS A 19 1.03 -9.60 -9.29
N LEU A 20 1.45 -9.07 -10.43
CA LEU A 20 0.58 -8.29 -11.30
C LEU A 20 -0.37 -9.25 -12.03
N VAL A 21 -1.66 -8.95 -11.98
CA VAL A 21 -2.74 -9.76 -12.58
C VAL A 21 -3.22 -9.13 -13.87
N HIS A 22 -3.39 -7.81 -13.89
CA HIS A 22 -3.79 -7.07 -15.08
C HIS A 22 -3.01 -5.75 -15.18
N LYS A 23 -2.72 -5.36 -16.42
CA LYS A 23 -2.12 -4.09 -16.78
C LYS A 23 -2.76 -3.57 -18.05
N GLY A 24 -3.64 -2.59 -17.91
CA GLY A 24 -4.31 -1.96 -19.04
C GLY A 24 -3.38 -1.03 -19.84
N PRO A 25 -3.85 -0.50 -20.97
CA PRO A 25 -3.13 0.53 -21.73
C PRO A 25 -2.72 1.70 -20.83
N ASN A 26 -1.52 2.26 -21.05
CA ASN A 26 -0.97 3.34 -20.22
C ASN A 26 -0.91 3.03 -18.71
N ASN A 27 -0.80 1.74 -18.37
CA ASN A 27 -0.75 1.23 -17.00
C ASN A 27 -2.03 1.54 -16.21
N GLN A 28 -3.20 1.48 -16.87
CA GLN A 28 -4.49 1.88 -16.30
C GLN A 28 -5.64 0.94 -16.71
N PRO A 29 -6.29 0.24 -15.76
CA PRO A 29 -5.84 0.03 -14.39
C PRO A 29 -4.67 -0.96 -14.32
N GLU A 30 -3.89 -0.88 -13.25
CA GLU A 30 -3.08 -2.01 -12.80
C GLU A 30 -3.81 -2.71 -11.66
N SER A 31 -3.81 -4.03 -11.64
CA SER A 31 -4.35 -4.82 -10.54
C SER A 31 -3.46 -6.00 -10.23
N GLY A 32 -3.41 -6.37 -8.96
CA GLY A 32 -2.54 -7.43 -8.49
C GLY A 32 -2.77 -7.78 -7.03
N ILE A 33 -1.93 -8.69 -6.55
CA ILE A 33 -1.83 -9.09 -5.15
C ILE A 33 -0.39 -8.82 -4.73
N TRP A 34 -0.21 -8.21 -3.56
CA TRP A 34 1.11 -8.00 -2.99
C TRP A 34 1.11 -8.28 -1.49
N VAL A 35 2.32 -8.48 -0.97
CA VAL A 35 2.63 -8.56 0.45
C VAL A 35 3.79 -7.63 0.74
N CYS A 36 3.79 -7.01 1.92
CA CYS A 36 4.94 -6.28 2.44
C CYS A 36 5.35 -6.84 3.81
N THR A 37 6.66 -6.93 4.05
CA THR A 37 7.19 -7.27 5.38
C THR A 37 6.99 -6.11 6.36
N PRO A 38 7.07 -6.35 7.68
CA PRO A 38 6.90 -5.28 8.67
C PRO A 38 7.89 -4.12 8.50
N GLY A 39 7.39 -2.91 8.76
CA GLY A 39 8.16 -1.67 8.83
C GLY A 39 7.22 -0.47 8.94
N ARG A 40 7.78 0.74 8.97
CA ARG A 40 7.05 2.00 8.95
C ARG A 40 7.74 2.99 8.02
N TRP A 41 6.97 3.63 7.16
CA TRP A 41 7.45 4.60 6.18
C TRP A 41 6.34 5.58 5.84
N ARG A 42 6.69 6.69 5.18
CA ARG A 42 5.69 7.65 4.68
C ARG A 42 5.03 7.08 3.43
N LEU A 43 3.71 6.94 3.46
CA LEU A 43 2.95 6.51 2.29
C LEU A 43 2.87 7.66 1.29
N SER A 44 3.42 7.44 0.09
CA SER A 44 3.28 8.33 -1.06
C SER A 44 2.89 7.48 -2.26
N ILE A 45 1.71 7.73 -2.81
CA ILE A 45 1.19 6.98 -3.95
C ILE A 45 1.04 7.93 -5.15
N PRO A 46 1.50 7.53 -6.35
CA PRO A 46 1.41 8.37 -7.53
C PRO A 46 0.00 8.40 -8.12
N ARG A 47 -0.87 7.46 -7.73
CA ARG A 47 -2.22 7.25 -8.26
C ARG A 47 -3.13 6.76 -7.14
N ASP A 48 -4.44 6.97 -7.30
CA ASP A 48 -5.43 6.40 -6.40
C ASP A 48 -5.37 4.86 -6.44
N GLU A 49 -5.60 4.21 -5.30
CA GLU A 49 -5.52 2.76 -5.14
C GLU A 49 -6.74 2.24 -4.37
N LEU A 50 -7.23 1.04 -4.71
CA LEU A 50 -8.19 0.31 -3.89
C LEU A 50 -7.50 -0.92 -3.32
N CYS A 51 -7.39 -0.99 -2.00
CA CYS A 51 -6.73 -2.10 -1.31
C CYS A 51 -7.77 -2.92 -0.55
N HIS A 52 -7.88 -4.21 -0.88
CA HIS A 52 -8.60 -5.18 -0.05
C HIS A 52 -7.58 -6.06 0.68
N PHE A 53 -7.54 -5.95 2.00
CA PHE A 53 -6.60 -6.71 2.83
C PHE A 53 -7.14 -8.12 3.08
N VAL A 54 -6.51 -9.13 2.48
CA VAL A 54 -6.93 -10.53 2.61
C VAL A 54 -6.26 -11.27 3.78
N ALA A 55 -5.18 -10.71 4.34
CA ALA A 55 -4.43 -11.23 5.48
C ALA A 55 -3.58 -10.12 6.13
N GLY A 56 -3.07 -10.39 7.34
CA GLY A 56 -2.17 -9.48 8.06
C GLY A 56 -2.89 -8.33 8.77
N ARG A 57 -2.10 -7.35 9.20
CA ARG A 57 -2.55 -6.11 9.84
C ARG A 57 -1.60 -4.96 9.53
N ALA A 58 -2.11 -3.75 9.48
CA ALA A 58 -1.32 -2.53 9.38
C ALA A 58 -2.13 -1.34 9.94
N THR A 59 -1.47 -0.20 10.06
CA THR A 59 -2.10 1.05 10.50
C THR A 59 -1.72 2.15 9.52
N TYR A 60 -2.70 2.81 8.92
CA TYR A 60 -2.49 4.08 8.25
C TYR A 60 -2.66 5.21 9.26
N ARG A 61 -1.77 6.19 9.22
CA ARG A 61 -1.83 7.38 10.07
C ARG A 61 -1.64 8.63 9.21
N SER A 62 -2.59 9.54 9.25
CA SER A 62 -2.44 10.84 8.60
C SER A 62 -1.61 11.79 9.46
N ASP A 63 -1.07 12.85 8.86
CA ASP A 63 -0.33 13.88 9.59
C ASP A 63 -1.20 14.66 10.58
N VAL A 64 -2.52 14.68 10.36
CA VAL A 64 -3.50 15.33 11.26
C VAL A 64 -4.03 14.38 12.34
N GLY A 65 -3.51 13.15 12.42
CA GLY A 65 -3.78 12.21 13.50
C GLY A 65 -4.93 11.23 13.25
N GLU A 66 -5.56 11.24 12.07
CA GLU A 66 -6.50 10.18 11.69
C GLU A 66 -5.77 8.84 11.63
N VAL A 67 -6.41 7.80 12.17
CA VAL A 67 -5.88 6.44 12.20
C VAL A 67 -6.87 5.49 11.56
N ILE A 68 -6.40 4.71 10.61
CA ILE A 68 -7.15 3.61 10.00
C ILE A 68 -6.40 2.31 10.32
N GLU A 69 -6.98 1.50 11.19
CA GLU A 69 -6.50 0.14 11.44
C GLU A 69 -7.03 -0.78 10.34
N VAL A 70 -6.14 -1.54 9.70
CA VAL A 70 -6.53 -2.51 8.67
C VAL A 70 -6.21 -3.93 9.14
N SER A 71 -7.13 -4.84 8.85
CA SER A 71 -7.00 -6.27 9.10
C SER A 71 -7.65 -7.04 7.96
N LYS A 72 -7.70 -8.38 8.05
CA LYS A 72 -8.38 -9.21 7.05
C LYS A 72 -9.84 -8.75 6.86
N GLY A 73 -10.21 -8.48 5.62
CA GLY A 73 -11.54 -8.02 5.21
C GLY A 73 -11.68 -6.49 5.15
N THR A 74 -10.70 -5.73 5.63
CA THR A 74 -10.72 -4.27 5.49
C THR A 74 -10.49 -3.86 4.03
N VAL A 75 -11.29 -2.89 3.55
CA VAL A 75 -11.11 -2.24 2.25
C VAL A 75 -10.82 -0.76 2.49
N VAL A 76 -9.77 -0.24 1.86
CA VAL A 76 -9.39 1.18 1.92
C VAL A 76 -9.18 1.72 0.52
N PHE A 77 -9.38 3.03 0.38
CA PHE A 77 -9.11 3.76 -0.86
C PHE A 77 -8.13 4.91 -0.61
N PRO A 78 -6.81 4.64 -0.62
CA PRO A 78 -5.80 5.69 -0.56
C PRO A 78 -5.87 6.54 -1.83
N SER A 79 -5.99 7.86 -1.67
CA SER A 79 -5.96 8.79 -2.81
C SER A 79 -4.61 9.47 -2.93
N SER A 80 -4.14 9.67 -4.17
CA SER A 80 -2.92 10.45 -4.43
C SER A 80 -3.14 11.96 -4.23
N ARG A 81 -4.41 12.39 -4.10
CA ARG A 81 -4.74 13.78 -3.80
C ARG A 81 -4.53 14.05 -2.31
N LYS A 82 -3.68 15.03 -2.00
CA LYS A 82 -3.56 15.58 -0.66
C LYS A 82 -4.82 16.41 -0.37
N ARG A 83 -5.53 16.10 0.71
CA ARG A 83 -6.57 16.99 1.27
C ARG A 83 -5.91 18.07 2.09
#